data_AF-A0A0B2Q1U4-F1
#
_entry.id   AF-A0A0B2Q1U4-F1
#
_cell.length_a   1.000
_cell.length_b   1.000
_cell.length_c   1.000
_cell.angle_alpha   90.00
_cell.angle_beta   90.00
_cell.angle_gamma   90.00
#
_symmetry.space_group_name_H-M   'P 1'
#
loop_
_entity.id
_entity.type
_entity.pdbx_description
1 polymer ?
#
loop_
_entity_poly.entity_id
_entity_poly.type
_entity_poly.pdbx_seq_one_letter_code
_entity_poly.pdbx_strand_id
1 'polypeptide(L)'
;VGSNKVEISILQFADDTIFFGEANMENVKIIKAILRTFELISGLKINFAKSCFGAFGEFDLWKQHAANYLNCRLLVLPFTYLGIPIGANPRRCRMWDSIIHKCERKLAKWKQRHISFGGES
;
A
#
# COMPACT_ATOMS: atom_id res chain seq x y z
N VAL A 1 -20.34 -9.10 -16.85
CA VAL A 1 -20.30 -9.22 -15.37
C VAL A 1 -20.11 -7.82 -14.82
N GLY A 2 -20.98 -7.15 -14.05
CA GLY A 2 -22.35 -7.39 -13.56
C GLY A 2 -22.97 -6.01 -13.26
N SER A 3 -24.29 -5.91 -13.21
CA SER A 3 -25.09 -4.70 -13.46
C SER A 3 -25.06 -3.56 -12.41
N ASN A 4 -24.09 -3.55 -11.48
CA ASN A 4 -23.87 -2.47 -10.52
C ASN A 4 -22.38 -2.13 -10.47
N LYS A 5 -21.91 -1.20 -11.32
CA LYS A 5 -20.52 -0.71 -11.42
C LYS A 5 -19.97 -0.21 -10.06
N VAL A 6 -19.57 -1.13 -9.18
CA VAL A 6 -18.75 -0.81 -8.02
C VAL A 6 -17.32 -1.13 -8.41
N GLU A 7 -16.64 -0.14 -9.00
CA GLU A 7 -15.23 -0.25 -9.39
C GLU A 7 -14.33 -0.05 -8.15
N ILE A 8 -14.33 -1.04 -7.24
CA ILE A 8 -13.27 -1.13 -6.22
C ILE A 8 -12.15 -2.00 -6.81
N SER A 9 -11.01 -1.37 -7.11
CA SER A 9 -9.81 -2.07 -7.57
C SER A 9 -8.92 -2.47 -6.38
N ILE A 10 -8.35 -3.66 -6.41
CA ILE A 10 -7.57 -4.23 -5.29
C ILE A 10 -6.14 -4.55 -5.76
N LEU A 11 -5.16 -4.22 -4.92
CA LEU A 11 -3.76 -4.62 -5.09
C LEU A 11 -3.29 -5.39 -3.85
N GLN A 12 -2.84 -6.62 -4.03
CA GLN A 12 -2.48 -7.54 -2.93
C GLN A 12 -1.08 -8.12 -3.12
N PHE A 13 -0.29 -8.10 -2.03
CA PHE A 13 0.98 -8.81 -1.94
C PHE A 13 1.21 -9.29 -0.50
N ALA A 14 1.31 -10.60 -0.30
CA ALA A 14 1.43 -11.21 1.02
C ALA A 14 0.34 -10.68 1.99
N ASP A 15 0.73 -10.06 3.10
CA ASP A 15 -0.14 -9.46 4.09
C ASP A 15 -0.56 -8.00 3.79
N ASP A 16 0.02 -7.38 2.76
CA ASP A 16 -0.26 -5.99 2.39
C ASP A 16 -1.33 -5.89 1.28
N THR A 17 -2.50 -5.33 1.62
CA THR A 17 -3.61 -5.09 0.68
C THR A 17 -3.94 -3.60 0.57
N ILE A 18 -4.07 -3.09 -0.67
CA ILE A 18 -4.56 -1.75 -0.98
C ILE A 18 -5.90 -1.86 -1.72
N PHE A 19 -6.87 -1.06 -1.29
CA PHE A 19 -8.14 -0.84 -1.97
C PHE A 19 -8.16 0.54 -2.63
N PHE A 20 -8.61 0.60 -3.88
CA PHE A 20 -8.83 1.84 -4.63
C PHE A 20 -10.30 1.94 -5.03
N GLY A 21 -10.84 3.15 -5.04
CA GLY A 21 -12.21 3.42 -5.48
C GLY A 21 -12.54 4.90 -5.35
N GLU A 22 -13.74 5.27 -5.76
CA GLU A 22 -14.24 6.64 -5.61
C GLU A 22 -14.39 7.02 -4.14
N ALA A 23 -14.08 8.29 -3.83
CA ALA A 23 -14.15 8.84 -2.49
C ALA A 23 -15.61 9.13 -2.08
N ASN A 24 -16.35 8.08 -1.73
CA ASN A 24 -17.70 8.20 -1.20
C ASN A 24 -17.91 7.25 -0.01
N MET A 25 -18.90 7.56 0.83
CA MET A 25 -19.14 6.78 2.05
C MET A 25 -19.73 5.39 1.79
N GLU A 26 -20.34 5.14 0.64
CA GLU A 26 -20.79 3.78 0.26
C GLU A 26 -19.60 2.85 0.04
N ASN A 27 -18.60 3.28 -0.74
CA ASN A 27 -17.36 2.53 -0.94
C ASN A 27 -16.62 2.29 0.38
N VAL A 28 -16.55 3.29 1.27
CA VAL A 28 -15.95 3.15 2.60
C VAL A 28 -16.68 2.07 3.43
N LYS A 29 -18.02 2.03 3.39
CA LYS A 29 -18.82 1.00 4.07
C LYS A 29 -18.60 -0.39 3.46
N ILE A 30 -18.54 -0.48 2.14
CA ILE A 30 -18.28 -1.73 1.43
C ILE A 30 -16.91 -2.28 1.81
N ILE A 31 -15.86 -1.44 1.82
CA ILE A 31 -14.51 -1.84 2.26
C ILE A 31 -14.56 -2.37 3.70
N LYS A 32 -15.23 -1.67 4.62
CA LYS A 32 -15.37 -2.16 6.01
C LYS A 32 -16.08 -3.51 6.08
N ALA A 33 -17.11 -3.73 5.26
CA ALA A 33 -17.81 -5.01 5.18
C ALA A 33 -16.89 -6.12 4.66
N ILE A 34 -16.13 -5.87 3.59
CA ILE A 34 -15.14 -6.81 3.04
C ILE A 34 -14.12 -7.21 4.12
N LEU A 35 -13.56 -6.21 4.82
CA LEU A 35 -12.59 -6.40 5.88
C LEU A 35 -13.15 -7.26 7.04
N ARG A 36 -14.37 -6.99 7.49
CA ARG A 36 -15.04 -7.79 8.52
C ARG A 36 -15.32 -9.22 8.06
N THR A 37 -15.81 -9.38 6.84
CA THR A 37 -16.07 -10.70 6.25
C THR A 37 -14.79 -11.51 6.14
N PHE A 38 -13.68 -10.87 5.75
CA PHE A 38 -12.37 -11.52 5.73
C PHE A 38 -11.94 -12.01 7.12
N GLU A 39 -12.04 -11.18 8.17
CA GLU A 39 -11.71 -11.62 9.54
C GLU A 39 -12.58 -12.79 10.00
N LEU A 40 -13.88 -12.78 9.67
CA LEU A 40 -14.82 -13.84 10.02
C LEU A 40 -14.49 -15.17 9.33
N ILE A 41 -14.19 -15.14 8.04
CA ILE A 41 -13.96 -16.36 7.24
C ILE A 41 -12.54 -16.91 7.47
N SER A 42 -11.53 -16.04 7.55
CA SER A 42 -10.14 -16.46 7.70
C SER A 42 -9.74 -16.77 9.14
N GLY A 43 -10.47 -16.24 10.13
CA GLY A 43 -10.06 -16.25 11.54
C GLY A 43 -8.89 -15.32 11.86
N LEU A 44 -8.35 -14.61 10.88
CA LEU A 44 -7.28 -13.63 11.06
C LEU A 44 -7.84 -12.29 11.58
N LYS A 45 -6.94 -11.46 12.11
CA LYS A 45 -7.27 -10.12 12.58
C LYS A 45 -6.58 -9.06 11.75
N ILE A 46 -7.35 -8.06 11.33
CA ILE A 46 -6.82 -6.89 10.63
C ILE A 46 -6.07 -6.02 11.62
N ASN A 47 -4.83 -5.67 11.26
CA ASN A 47 -4.03 -4.76 12.06
C ASN A 47 -4.39 -3.30 11.73
N PHE A 48 -5.47 -2.80 12.33
CA PHE A 48 -5.93 -1.43 12.16
C PHE A 48 -4.91 -0.35 12.55
N ALA A 49 -3.96 -0.67 13.45
CA ALA A 49 -2.88 0.24 13.80
C ALA A 49 -1.88 0.43 12.64
N LYS A 50 -1.70 -0.59 11.78
CA LYS A 50 -0.86 -0.51 10.57
C LYS A 50 -1.65 -0.04 9.34
N SER A 51 -2.96 -0.24 9.31
CA SER A 51 -3.83 0.23 8.22
C SER A 51 -3.94 1.76 8.19
N CYS A 52 -4.07 2.32 6.99
CA CYS A 52 -4.26 3.75 6.77
C CYS A 52 -5.30 4.01 5.66
N PHE A 53 -5.96 5.16 5.71
CA PHE A 53 -6.94 5.62 4.71
C PHE A 53 -6.52 6.97 4.11
N GLY A 54 -6.57 7.09 2.79
CA GLY A 54 -6.31 8.34 2.07
C GLY A 54 -7.37 8.61 1.01
N ALA A 55 -7.63 9.88 0.75
CA ALA A 55 -8.47 10.34 -0.34
C ALA A 55 -7.94 11.67 -0.90
N PHE A 56 -8.14 11.88 -2.20
CA PHE A 56 -7.74 13.08 -2.91
C PHE A 56 -8.99 13.90 -3.27
N GLY A 57 -8.87 15.23 -3.31
CA GLY A 57 -9.99 16.11 -3.68
C GLY A 57 -11.05 16.33 -2.59
N GLU A 58 -11.00 15.59 -1.49
CA GLU A 58 -11.97 15.68 -0.39
C GLU A 58 -11.53 16.62 0.74
N PHE A 59 -12.52 17.11 1.50
CA PHE A 59 -12.31 17.91 2.70
C PHE A 59 -11.70 17.09 3.84
N ASP A 60 -10.87 17.70 4.67
CA ASP A 60 -10.18 16.99 5.76
C ASP A 60 -11.14 16.42 6.81
N LEU A 61 -12.25 17.11 7.08
CA LEU A 61 -13.31 16.61 7.96
C LEU A 61 -13.92 15.30 7.42
N TRP A 62 -14.16 15.24 6.11
CA TRP A 62 -14.68 14.02 5.47
C TRP A 62 -13.65 12.89 5.54
N LYS A 63 -12.37 13.17 5.27
CA LYS A 63 -11.30 12.17 5.38
C LYS A 63 -11.21 11.61 6.79
N GLN A 64 -11.24 12.47 7.81
CA GLN A 64 -11.24 12.07 9.22
C GLN A 64 -12.45 11.19 9.54
N HIS A 65 -13.64 11.58 9.09
CA HIS A 65 -14.85 10.78 9.29
C HIS A 65 -14.75 9.38 8.65
N ALA A 66 -14.27 9.29 7.40
CA ALA A 66 -14.07 8.02 6.72
C ALA A 66 -12.99 7.13 7.40
N ALA A 67 -11.86 7.72 7.78
CA ALA A 67 -10.78 7.01 8.47
C ALA A 67 -11.23 6.47 9.84
N ASN A 68 -11.95 7.29 10.61
CA ASN A 68 -12.56 6.89 11.88
C ASN A 68 -13.58 5.77 11.68
N TYR A 69 -14.42 5.85 10.64
CA TYR A 69 -15.34 4.78 10.31
C TYR A 69 -14.59 3.47 10.01
N LEU A 70 -13.45 3.51 9.33
CA LEU A 70 -12.59 2.34 9.07
C LEU A 70 -11.72 1.91 10.27
N ASN A 71 -11.76 2.64 11.39
CA ASN A 71 -10.88 2.44 12.55
C ASN A 71 -9.39 2.51 12.19
N CYS A 72 -8.99 3.32 11.21
CA CYS A 72 -7.60 3.41 10.76
C CYS A 72 -7.10 4.85 10.75
N ARG A 73 -5.79 5.03 10.65
CA ARG A 73 -5.17 6.36 10.63
C ARG A 73 -5.31 7.02 9.26
N LEU A 74 -5.26 8.35 9.23
CA LEU A 74 -5.12 9.06 7.96
C LEU A 74 -3.76 8.77 7.33
N LEU A 75 -3.79 8.53 6.02
CA LEU A 75 -2.61 8.31 5.20
C LEU A 75 -1.87 9.64 5.01
N VAL A 76 -0.58 9.63 5.33
CA VAL A 76 0.32 10.77 5.09
C VAL A 76 1.08 10.51 3.80
N LEU A 77 1.08 11.47 2.89
CA LEU A 77 1.81 11.40 1.64
C LEU A 77 3.20 12.05 1.76
N PRO A 78 4.21 11.53 1.04
CA PRO A 78 4.19 10.25 0.31
C PRO A 78 4.26 9.06 1.28
N PHE A 79 3.64 7.94 0.93
CA PHE A 79 3.74 6.69 1.71
C PHE A 79 4.51 5.63 0.92
N THR A 80 5.03 4.60 1.59
CA THR A 80 5.78 3.52 0.91
C THR A 80 4.94 2.25 0.83
N TYR A 81 4.80 1.69 -0.37
CA TYR A 81 4.21 0.37 -0.60
C TYR A 81 5.23 -0.53 -1.29
N LEU A 82 5.59 -1.66 -0.68
CA LEU A 82 6.59 -2.60 -1.19
C LEU A 82 7.96 -1.96 -1.54
N GLY A 83 8.31 -0.84 -0.88
CA GLY A 83 9.53 -0.08 -1.16
C GLY A 83 9.41 0.96 -2.27
N ILE A 84 8.21 1.17 -2.83
CA ILE A 84 7.91 2.21 -3.81
C ILE A 84 7.17 3.36 -3.10
N PRO A 85 7.68 4.61 -3.16
CA PRO A 85 6.97 5.75 -2.62
C PRO A 85 5.79 6.11 -3.53
N ILE A 86 4.58 6.05 -3.00
CA ILE A 86 3.33 6.43 -3.66
C ILE A 86 2.94 7.85 -3.21
N GLY A 87 2.54 8.69 -4.18
CA GLY A 87 2.18 10.09 -3.95
C GLY A 87 3.37 11.06 -3.88
N ALA A 88 4.60 10.57 -4.06
CA ALA A 88 5.77 11.41 -4.31
C ALA A 88 5.74 11.92 -5.76
N ASN A 89 6.33 13.10 -6.01
CA ASN A 89 6.41 13.66 -7.37
C ASN A 89 7.33 12.78 -8.25
N PRO A 90 6.79 12.05 -9.25
CA PRO A 90 7.57 11.10 -10.05
C PRO A 90 8.56 11.77 -11.00
N ARG A 91 8.42 13.08 -11.25
CA ARG A 91 9.31 13.85 -12.15
C ARG A 91 10.61 14.28 -11.50
N ARG A 92 10.76 14.14 -10.17
CA ARG A 92 11.98 14.52 -9.46
C ARG A 92 12.89 13.30 -9.38
N CYS A 93 14.01 13.27 -10.12
CA CYS A 93 14.99 12.15 -10.12
C CYS A 93 15.32 11.64 -8.71
N ARG A 94 15.43 12.57 -7.74
CA ARG A 94 15.68 12.25 -6.32
C ARG A 94 14.66 11.31 -5.66
N MET A 95 13.47 11.12 -6.23
CA MET A 95 12.49 10.13 -5.77
C MET A 95 12.97 8.69 -6.03
N TRP A 96 13.64 8.46 -7.15
CA TRP A 96 14.10 7.14 -7.56
C TRP A 96 15.44 6.75 -6.92
N ASP A 97 16.23 7.72 -6.42
CA ASP A 97 17.54 7.49 -5.80
C ASP A 97 17.49 6.44 -4.67
N SER A 98 16.47 6.48 -3.81
CA SER A 98 16.32 5.50 -2.71
C SER A 98 16.06 4.08 -3.24
N ILE A 99 15.27 3.95 -4.31
CA ILE A 99 14.98 2.67 -4.97
C ILE A 99 16.25 2.17 -5.69
N ILE A 100 16.91 3.05 -6.44
CA ILE A 100 18.14 2.76 -7.18
C ILE A 100 19.23 2.30 -6.21
N HIS A 101 19.50 3.04 -5.13
CA HIS A 101 20.48 2.65 -4.12
C HIS A 101 20.11 1.35 -3.38
N LYS A 102 18.82 1.03 -3.24
CA LYS A 102 18.39 -0.25 -2.67
C LYS A 102 18.65 -1.40 -3.66
N CYS A 103 18.44 -1.18 -4.96
CA CYS A 103 18.79 -2.11 -6.03
C CYS A 103 20.31 -2.29 -6.16
N GLU A 104 21.08 -1.21 -6.19
CA GLU A 104 22.55 -1.21 -6.24
C GLU A 104 23.14 -1.97 -5.06
N ARG A 105 22.66 -1.74 -3.83
CA ARG A 105 23.13 -2.50 -2.66
C ARG A 105 22.78 -3.98 -2.73
N LYS A 106 21.62 -4.35 -3.28
CA LYS A 106 21.27 -5.75 -3.51
C LYS A 106 22.17 -6.38 -4.57
N LEU A 107 22.44 -5.67 -5.67
CA LEU A 107 23.33 -6.10 -6.74
C LEU A 107 24.79 -6.23 -6.26
N ALA A 108 25.28 -5.27 -5.47
CA ALA A 108 26.61 -5.32 -4.88
C ALA A 108 26.77 -6.53 -3.93
N LYS A 109 25.76 -6.80 -3.09
CA LYS A 109 25.73 -8.00 -2.24
C LYS A 109 25.66 -9.29 -3.05
N TRP A 110 24.92 -9.31 -4.15
CA TRP A 110 24.89 -10.46 -5.06
C TRP A 110 26.25 -10.69 -5.72
N LYS A 111 26.86 -9.64 -6.25
CA LYS A 111 28.20 -9.67 -6.85
C LYS A 111 29.24 -10.17 -5.83
N GLN A 112 29.19 -9.71 -4.59
CA GLN A 112 30.09 -10.19 -3.53
C GLN A 112 29.88 -11.67 -3.18
N ARG A 113 28.63 -12.16 -3.18
CA ARG A 113 28.32 -13.58 -2.91
C ARG A 113 28.76 -14.50 -4.06
N HIS A 114 28.61 -14.06 -5.30
CA HIS A 114 28.98 -14.82 -6.49
C HIS A 114 30.46 -14.67 -6.91
N ILE A 115 31.26 -13.84 -6.23
CA ILE A 115 32.72 -13.72 -6.44
C ILE A 115 33.53 -14.62 -5.49
N SER A 116 32.88 -15.43 -4.65
CA SER A 116 33.59 -16.37 -3.76
C SER A 116 34.02 -17.70 -4.40
N PHE A 117 34.26 -17.74 -5.72
CA PHE A 117 34.82 -18.94 -6.36
C PHE A 117 35.78 -18.60 -7.50
N GLY A 118 37.06 -18.90 -7.30
CA GLY A 118 38.08 -19.05 -8.36
C GLY A 118 39.26 -18.11 -8.22
N GLY A 119 40.27 -18.48 -7.42
CA GLY A 119 41.55 -17.78 -7.39
C GLY A 119 42.53 -18.13 -6.26
N GLU A 120 42.51 -19.35 -5.73
CA GLU A 120 43.72 -19.94 -5.15
C GLU A 120 44.38 -20.77 -6.24
N SER A 121 45.43 -20.22 -6.86
CA SER A 121 46.49 -20.92 -7.61
C SER A 121 47.65 -19.95 -7.79
#